data_AF-A0A087UUA7-F1
#
_entry.id   AF-A0A087UUA7-F1
#
_cell.length_a   1.000
_cell.length_b   1.000
_cell.length_c   1.000
_cell.angle_alpha   90.00
_cell.angle_beta   90.00
_cell.angle_gamma   90.00
#
_symmetry.space_group_name_H-M   'P 1'
#
loop_
_entity.id
_entity.type
_entity.pdbx_description
1 polymer ?
#
loop_
_entity_poly.entity_id
_entity_poly.type
_entity_poly.pdbx_seq_one_letter_code
_entity_poly.pdbx_strand_id
1 'polypeptide(L)'
;MFLDCICGSTTGGLGLLGLYINEHNVSLVDQTLETLTEYCQGPCHENQNCIAVHESNGIDIIIALILNDINPLGKKRMDLVLELKNNASKLLLAIMESRGDSENAERILYNMSPKQLVDVACNAYHQEGEDEDDEESEDVLEIDDGVSPKEVGHNIYILCHQLAQHNKELAAMLKPNLADPESKMNQALQYYASHTAQIEIVRHDRTMEQIVFPVPQICEFLTRESKMEVYYKAERDEQGSKVSDFFERTDDLFNEMKWQKKLR
;
A
#
# COMPACT_ATOMS: atom_id res chain seq x y z
N MET A 1 -10.37 13.88 15.89
CA MET A 1 -11.11 15.17 15.96
C MET A 1 -10.56 16.22 15.01
N PHE A 2 -9.29 16.63 15.08
CA PHE A 2 -8.76 17.67 14.19
C PHE A 2 -8.93 17.33 12.70
N LEU A 3 -8.51 16.13 12.28
CA LEU A 3 -8.70 15.62 10.91
C LEU A 3 -10.17 15.63 10.47
N ASP A 4 -11.07 15.24 11.38
CA ASP A 4 -12.50 15.25 11.11
C ASP A 4 -13.01 16.66 10.82
N CYS A 5 -12.67 17.63 11.68
CA CYS A 5 -13.12 19.00 11.53
C CYS A 5 -12.53 19.70 10.28
N ILE A 6 -11.24 19.52 10.00
CA ILE A 6 -10.59 20.20 8.86
C ILE A 6 -11.10 19.68 7.51
N CYS A 7 -11.52 18.42 7.45
CA CYS A 7 -12.06 17.80 6.25
C CYS A 7 -13.60 17.94 6.11
N GLY A 8 -14.26 18.70 6.97
CA GLY A 8 -15.70 18.98 6.87
C GLY A 8 -16.61 17.95 7.55
N SER A 9 -16.08 17.18 8.51
CA SER A 9 -16.79 16.17 9.31
C SER A 9 -17.71 15.29 8.46
N THR A 10 -19.01 15.22 8.79
CA THR A 10 -19.98 14.41 8.05
C THR A 10 -20.02 14.72 6.55
N THR A 11 -19.79 15.98 6.14
CA THR A 11 -19.79 16.33 4.70
C THR A 11 -18.53 15.84 3.98
N GLY A 12 -17.39 15.80 4.68
CA GLY A 12 -16.16 15.18 4.18
C GLY A 12 -16.31 13.68 3.97
N GLY A 13 -16.92 12.99 4.93
CA GLY A 13 -17.20 11.55 4.84
C GLY A 13 -18.14 11.18 3.68
N LEU A 14 -19.01 12.11 3.28
CA LEU A 14 -19.89 11.97 2.11
C LEU A 14 -19.20 12.29 0.76
N GLY A 15 -17.89 12.56 0.77
CA GLY A 15 -17.10 12.80 -0.44
C GLY A 15 -17.02 14.25 -0.91
N LEU A 16 -17.45 15.22 -0.10
CA LEU A 16 -17.32 16.66 -0.42
C LEU A 16 -15.97 17.25 0.05
N LEU A 17 -14.92 16.42 0.09
CA LEU A 17 -13.59 16.79 0.60
C LEU A 17 -12.96 17.96 -0.16
N GLY A 18 -13.22 18.07 -1.46
CA GLY A 18 -12.68 19.14 -2.30
C GLY A 18 -13.18 20.56 -1.99
N LEU A 19 -14.23 20.69 -1.15
CA LEU A 19 -14.66 22.00 -0.63
C LEU A 19 -13.77 22.49 0.53
N TYR A 20 -13.10 21.56 1.22
CA TYR A 20 -12.36 21.85 2.45
C TYR A 20 -10.85 21.71 2.25
N ILE A 21 -10.41 20.73 1.46
CA ILE A 21 -8.99 20.49 1.17
C ILE A 21 -8.56 21.31 -0.03
N ASN A 22 -7.49 22.08 0.14
CA ASN A 22 -6.90 22.94 -0.88
C ASN A 22 -5.37 23.06 -0.69
N GLU A 23 -4.71 23.75 -1.62
CA GLU A 23 -3.25 23.90 -1.64
C GLU A 23 -2.66 24.53 -0.36
N HIS A 24 -3.45 25.28 0.41
CA HIS A 24 -2.97 25.95 1.62
C HIS A 24 -3.03 25.09 2.88
N ASN A 25 -3.84 24.02 2.90
CA ASN A 25 -4.04 23.21 4.10
C ASN A 25 -3.72 21.72 3.92
N VAL A 26 -3.52 21.25 2.69
CA VAL A 26 -3.22 19.84 2.40
C VAL A 26 -2.03 19.30 3.19
N SER A 27 -0.93 20.05 3.28
CA SER A 27 0.25 19.64 4.07
C SER A 27 -0.04 19.44 5.56
N LEU A 28 -1.02 20.14 6.12
CA LEU A 28 -1.44 19.97 7.51
C LEU A 28 -2.30 18.70 7.69
N VAL A 29 -3.08 18.35 6.67
CA VAL A 29 -3.81 17.08 6.62
C VAL A 29 -2.81 15.92 6.52
N ASP A 30 -1.83 16.01 5.63
CA ASP A 30 -0.76 15.00 5.49
C ASP A 30 0.00 14.79 6.81
N GLN A 31 0.48 15.87 7.42
CA GLN A 31 1.17 15.76 8.71
C GLN A 31 0.32 15.10 9.79
N THR A 32 -1.00 15.33 9.75
CA THR A 32 -1.93 14.68 10.68
C THR A 32 -2.03 13.17 10.40
N LEU A 33 -2.11 12.75 9.14
CA LEU A 33 -2.15 11.34 8.74
C LEU A 33 -0.86 10.61 9.12
N GLU A 34 0.30 11.21 8.87
CA GLU A 34 1.60 10.68 9.28
C GLU A 34 1.68 10.52 10.80
N THR A 35 1.30 11.56 11.55
CA THR A 35 1.33 11.51 13.02
C THR A 35 0.43 10.42 13.58
N LEU A 36 -0.77 10.26 13.00
CA LEU A 36 -1.69 9.19 13.39
C LEU A 36 -1.14 7.80 13.01
N THR A 37 -0.41 7.70 11.90
CA THR A 37 0.24 6.45 11.47
C THR A 37 1.29 6.03 12.50
N GLU A 38 2.15 6.96 12.92
CA GLU A 38 3.17 6.70 13.96
C GLU A 38 2.56 6.32 15.33
N TYR A 39 1.35 6.81 15.66
CA TYR A 39 0.65 6.35 16.87
C TYR A 39 0.13 4.92 16.78
N CYS A 40 -0.11 4.42 15.57
CA CYS A 40 -0.64 3.08 15.34
C CYS A 40 0.42 2.05 14.93
N GLN A 41 1.53 2.48 14.34
CA GLN A 41 2.52 1.59 13.75
C GLN A 41 3.22 0.74 14.81
N GLY A 42 3.40 -0.53 14.49
CA GLY A 42 3.76 -1.57 15.44
C GLY A 42 2.53 -2.12 16.19
N PRO A 43 2.68 -3.17 17.02
CA PRO A 43 1.54 -3.74 17.73
C PRO A 43 1.06 -2.80 18.85
N CYS A 44 0.19 -1.85 18.50
CA CYS A 44 -0.43 -0.88 19.43
C CYS A 44 -1.97 -0.93 19.36
N HIS A 45 -2.53 -2.06 19.77
CA HIS A 45 -3.97 -2.35 19.63
C HIS A 45 -4.88 -1.30 20.29
N GLU A 46 -4.46 -0.68 21.39
CA GLU A 46 -5.25 0.38 22.06
C GLU A 46 -5.39 1.63 21.19
N ASN A 47 -4.31 2.11 20.58
CA ASN A 47 -4.35 3.28 19.70
C ASN A 47 -5.09 2.96 18.40
N GLN A 48 -4.86 1.79 17.82
CA GLN A 48 -5.58 1.31 16.64
C GLN A 48 -7.10 1.30 16.87
N ASN A 49 -7.54 0.76 18.01
CA ASN A 49 -8.95 0.76 18.41
C ASN A 49 -9.47 2.18 18.63
N CYS A 50 -8.70 3.02 19.33
CA CYS A 50 -9.09 4.41 19.60
C CYS A 50 -9.41 5.17 18.31
N ILE A 51 -8.60 5.01 17.25
CA ILE A 51 -8.89 5.66 15.96
C ILE A 51 -10.09 5.03 15.27
N ALA A 52 -10.18 3.69 15.25
CA ALA A 52 -11.22 2.99 14.50
C ALA A 52 -12.63 3.18 15.07
N VAL A 53 -12.77 3.26 16.39
CA VAL A 53 -14.07 3.37 17.08
C VAL A 53 -14.34 4.75 17.69
N HIS A 54 -13.52 5.76 17.38
CA HIS A 54 -13.70 7.11 17.91
C HIS A 54 -15.09 7.67 17.56
N GLU A 55 -15.74 8.34 18.51
CA GLU A 55 -17.10 8.92 18.34
C GLU A 55 -17.21 9.95 17.21
N SER A 56 -16.08 10.58 16.84
CA SER A 56 -16.04 11.53 15.72
C SER A 56 -16.10 10.85 14.35
N ASN A 57 -16.07 9.51 14.28
CA ASN A 57 -16.02 8.76 13.02
C ASN A 57 -14.90 9.22 12.06
N GLY A 58 -13.74 9.60 12.62
CA GLY A 58 -12.62 10.12 11.82
C GLY A 58 -12.10 9.12 10.78
N ILE A 59 -12.32 7.82 10.99
CA ILE A 59 -12.00 6.78 10.01
C ILE A 59 -12.75 6.97 8.68
N ASP A 60 -13.96 7.54 8.71
CA ASP A 60 -14.76 7.76 7.52
C ASP A 60 -14.12 8.82 6.61
N ILE A 61 -13.43 9.79 7.19
CA ILE A 61 -12.61 10.76 6.45
C ILE A 61 -11.41 10.08 5.79
N ILE A 62 -10.73 9.19 6.51
CA ILE A 62 -9.56 8.45 5.97
C ILE A 62 -9.99 7.60 4.77
N ILE A 63 -11.13 6.92 4.88
CA ILE A 63 -11.72 6.15 3.79
C ILE A 63 -12.11 7.07 2.62
N ALA A 64 -12.75 8.21 2.91
CA ALA A 64 -13.16 9.16 1.89
C ALA A 64 -11.98 9.78 1.13
N LEU A 65 -10.83 10.01 1.79
CA LEU A 65 -9.60 10.50 1.16
C LEU A 65 -9.09 9.54 0.08
N ILE A 66 -9.20 8.24 0.32
CA ILE A 66 -8.78 7.20 -0.64
C ILE A 66 -9.79 7.11 -1.80
N LEU A 67 -11.08 7.00 -1.47
CA LEU A 67 -12.13 6.62 -2.41
C LEU A 67 -12.62 7.76 -3.33
N ASN A 68 -12.56 9.01 -2.87
CA ASN A 68 -13.18 10.14 -3.58
C ASN A 68 -12.15 11.00 -4.32
N ASP A 69 -12.62 11.66 -5.37
CA ASP A 69 -11.83 12.66 -6.08
C ASP A 69 -11.85 13.99 -5.32
N ILE A 70 -10.66 14.56 -5.06
CA ILE A 70 -10.51 15.81 -4.32
C ILE A 70 -10.46 16.98 -5.33
N ASN A 71 -11.61 17.33 -5.90
CA ASN A 71 -11.73 18.42 -6.88
C ASN A 71 -12.05 19.78 -6.21
N PRO A 72 -11.38 20.89 -6.60
CA PRO A 72 -10.57 21.07 -7.81
C PRO A 72 -9.08 20.75 -7.65
N LEU A 73 -8.61 20.39 -6.44
CA LEU A 73 -7.18 20.18 -6.16
C LEU A 73 -6.54 19.16 -7.11
N GLY A 74 -7.17 18.00 -7.31
CA GLY A 74 -6.67 16.95 -8.20
C GLY A 74 -6.54 17.35 -9.67
N LYS A 75 -7.18 18.44 -10.12
CA LYS A 75 -6.97 18.97 -11.48
C LYS A 75 -5.74 19.85 -11.61
N LYS A 76 -5.24 20.41 -10.50
CA LYS A 76 -4.15 21.39 -10.50
C LYS A 76 -2.87 20.82 -9.90
N ARG A 77 -3.01 20.00 -8.86
CA ARG A 77 -1.95 19.47 -8.01
C ARG A 77 -2.29 18.02 -7.66
N MET A 78 -2.20 17.14 -8.66
CA MET A 78 -2.44 15.71 -8.48
C MET A 78 -1.37 15.10 -7.56
N ASP A 79 -0.14 15.59 -7.64
CA ASP A 79 0.97 15.26 -6.73
C ASP A 79 0.54 15.30 -5.25
N LEU A 80 -0.11 16.38 -4.81
CA LEU A 80 -0.58 16.54 -3.44
C LEU A 80 -1.74 15.58 -3.09
N VAL A 81 -2.58 15.24 -4.07
CA VAL A 81 -3.68 14.29 -3.87
C VAL A 81 -3.16 12.86 -3.77
N LEU A 82 -2.13 12.50 -4.55
CA LEU A 82 -1.46 11.21 -4.47
C LEU A 82 -0.78 11.02 -3.12
N GLU A 83 -0.11 12.05 -2.60
CA GLU A 83 0.49 12.04 -1.27
C GLU A 83 -0.56 11.80 -0.16
N LEU A 84 -1.68 12.54 -0.20
CA LEU A 84 -2.81 12.34 0.71
C LEU A 84 -3.34 10.90 0.67
N LYS A 85 -3.55 10.35 -0.53
CA LYS A 85 -4.05 8.99 -0.71
C LYS A 85 -3.03 7.96 -0.20
N ASN A 86 -1.75 8.20 -0.43
CA ASN A 86 -0.67 7.37 0.08
C ASN A 86 -0.69 7.32 1.61
N ASN A 87 -0.68 8.48 2.26
CA ASN A 87 -0.66 8.61 3.70
C ASN A 87 -1.94 8.05 4.35
N ALA A 88 -3.11 8.28 3.73
CA ALA A 88 -4.36 7.69 4.20
C ALA A 88 -4.35 6.16 4.10
N SER A 89 -3.80 5.59 3.01
CA SER A 89 -3.69 4.14 2.84
C SER A 89 -2.74 3.50 3.87
N LYS A 90 -1.59 4.14 4.14
CA LYS A 90 -0.62 3.73 5.17
C LYS A 90 -1.26 3.74 6.57
N LEU A 91 -2.05 4.75 6.89
CA LEU A 91 -2.78 4.83 8.16
C LEU A 91 -3.79 3.68 8.31
N LEU A 92 -4.57 3.34 7.27
CA LEU A 92 -5.50 2.20 7.35
C LEU A 92 -4.77 0.86 7.51
N LEU A 93 -3.63 0.69 6.84
CA LEU A 93 -2.77 -0.50 7.02
C LEU A 93 -2.24 -0.58 8.47
N ALA A 94 -1.76 0.54 9.03
CA ALA A 94 -1.29 0.60 10.42
C ALA A 94 -2.40 0.30 11.44
N ILE A 95 -3.65 0.70 11.16
CA ILE A 95 -4.81 0.39 12.00
C ILE A 95 -5.13 -1.12 12.02
N MET A 96 -4.69 -1.87 11.01
CA MET A 96 -4.89 -3.32 10.89
C MET A 96 -3.64 -4.15 11.19
N GLU A 97 -2.52 -3.51 11.51
CA GLU A 97 -1.23 -4.18 11.72
C GLU A 97 -1.26 -5.10 12.95
N SER A 98 -0.68 -6.30 12.83
CA SER A 98 -0.53 -7.30 13.90
C SER A 98 -1.83 -7.67 14.64
N ARG A 99 -3.00 -7.68 13.97
CA ARG A 99 -4.29 -8.09 14.57
C ARG A 99 -4.73 -9.48 14.15
N GLY A 100 -5.27 -10.25 15.10
CA GLY A 100 -5.87 -11.57 14.85
C GLY A 100 -7.40 -11.58 14.85
N ASP A 101 -8.04 -10.50 15.29
CA ASP A 101 -9.48 -10.31 15.24
C ASP A 101 -9.92 -9.51 13.99
N SER A 102 -11.23 -9.45 13.74
CA SER A 102 -11.82 -8.80 12.56
C SER A 102 -12.43 -7.42 12.83
N GLU A 103 -12.33 -6.87 14.06
CA GLU A 103 -13.14 -5.70 14.46
C GLU A 103 -12.83 -4.45 13.61
N ASN A 104 -11.55 -4.10 13.48
CA ASN A 104 -11.14 -2.95 12.66
C ASN A 104 -11.39 -3.18 11.17
N ALA A 105 -11.16 -4.39 10.69
CA ALA A 105 -11.42 -4.74 9.29
C ALA A 105 -12.91 -4.61 8.95
N GLU A 106 -13.80 -5.10 9.81
CA GLU A 106 -15.25 -4.95 9.67
C GLU A 106 -15.68 -3.47 9.72
N ARG A 107 -15.08 -2.67 10.61
CA ARG A 107 -15.38 -1.23 10.71
C ARG A 107 -14.98 -0.47 9.44
N ILE A 108 -13.85 -0.81 8.83
CA ILE A 108 -13.41 -0.24 7.55
C ILE A 108 -14.36 -0.67 6.42
N LEU A 109 -14.63 -1.99 6.32
CA LEU A 109 -15.49 -2.56 5.30
C LEU A 109 -16.94 -2.07 5.37
N TYR A 110 -17.42 -1.69 6.55
CA TYR A 110 -18.77 -1.14 6.72
C TYR A 110 -18.97 0.19 5.97
N ASN A 111 -17.93 1.02 5.92
CA ASN A 111 -17.98 2.35 5.31
C ASN A 111 -17.24 2.45 3.97
N MET A 112 -16.81 1.31 3.42
CA MET A 112 -16.02 1.24 2.20
C MET A 112 -16.71 0.30 1.21
N SER A 113 -16.90 0.75 -0.03
CA SER A 113 -17.38 -0.11 -1.12
C SER A 113 -16.22 -0.97 -1.63
N PRO A 114 -16.28 -2.32 -1.50
CA PRO A 114 -15.20 -3.20 -1.97
C PRO A 114 -14.88 -3.01 -3.45
N LYS A 115 -15.92 -2.83 -4.27
CA LYS A 115 -15.77 -2.58 -5.70
C LYS A 115 -15.05 -1.25 -5.97
N GLN A 116 -15.47 -0.18 -5.30
CA GLN A 116 -14.86 1.14 -5.49
C GLN A 116 -13.38 1.12 -5.09
N LEU A 117 -13.04 0.41 -4.01
CA LEU A 117 -11.65 0.29 -3.56
C LEU A 117 -10.77 -0.38 -4.62
N VAL A 118 -11.25 -1.48 -5.21
CA VAL A 118 -10.55 -2.18 -6.30
C VAL A 118 -10.46 -1.30 -7.54
N ASP A 119 -11.53 -0.59 -7.90
CA ASP A 119 -11.55 0.34 -9.03
C ASP A 119 -10.50 1.46 -8.83
N VAL A 120 -10.38 2.03 -7.63
CA VAL A 120 -9.37 3.07 -7.32
C VAL A 120 -7.95 2.53 -7.50
N ALA A 121 -7.64 1.34 -6.96
CA ALA A 121 -6.32 0.72 -7.11
C ALA A 121 -6.00 0.43 -8.59
N CYS A 122 -6.98 -0.07 -9.35
CA CYS A 122 -6.81 -0.36 -10.76
C CYS A 122 -6.68 0.92 -11.60
N ASN A 123 -7.42 1.97 -11.30
CA ASN A 123 -7.32 3.24 -12.01
C ASN A 123 -5.95 3.87 -11.78
N ALA A 124 -5.45 3.87 -10.55
CA ALA A 124 -4.12 4.39 -10.21
C ALA A 124 -2.99 3.69 -11.01
N TYR A 125 -3.14 2.40 -11.31
CA TYR A 125 -2.18 1.67 -12.16
C TYR A 125 -2.08 2.24 -13.59
N HIS A 126 -3.21 2.66 -14.15
CA HIS A 126 -3.29 3.14 -15.53
C HIS A 126 -3.06 4.64 -15.67
N GLN A 127 -3.07 5.41 -14.57
CA GLN A 127 -2.81 6.85 -14.62
C GLN A 127 -1.40 7.17 -15.13
N GLU A 128 -0.38 6.41 -14.72
CA GLU A 128 0.99 6.59 -15.23
C GLU A 128 1.13 6.31 -16.73
N GLY A 129 0.29 5.44 -17.30
CA GLY A 129 0.36 5.10 -18.73
C GLY A 129 -0.28 6.13 -19.65
N GLU A 130 -1.00 7.12 -19.11
CA GLU A 130 -1.60 8.22 -19.87
C GLU A 130 -0.67 9.45 -19.92
N ASP A 131 0.27 9.59 -18.96
CA ASP A 131 1.23 10.69 -18.91
C ASP A 131 2.47 10.46 -19.80
N GLU A 132 2.83 9.21 -20.11
CA GLU A 132 3.97 8.87 -21.00
C GLU A 132 3.70 9.15 -22.50
N ASP A 133 2.43 9.29 -22.92
CA ASP A 133 2.08 9.55 -24.32
C ASP A 133 2.19 11.05 -24.71
N ASP A 134 2.44 11.95 -23.75
CA ASP A 134 2.44 13.41 -23.96
C ASP A 134 3.80 14.13 -23.78
N GLU A 135 4.89 13.44 -23.40
CA GLU A 135 6.21 14.10 -23.21
C GLU A 135 7.37 13.47 -24.00
N GLU A 136 7.67 14.07 -25.17
CA GLU A 136 9.03 14.06 -25.76
C GLU A 136 9.99 14.80 -24.80
N SER A 137 10.48 14.12 -23.77
CA SER A 137 11.70 14.55 -23.07
C SER A 137 12.47 13.36 -22.52
N GLU A 138 13.32 12.80 -23.38
CA GLU A 138 14.54 12.13 -22.96
C GLU A 138 15.40 13.12 -22.16
N ASP A 139 15.97 12.66 -21.04
CA ASP A 139 16.89 13.37 -20.11
C ASP A 139 16.27 14.14 -18.92
N VAL A 140 15.64 13.43 -17.98
CA VAL A 140 15.78 13.77 -16.55
C VAL A 140 16.19 12.53 -15.76
N LEU A 141 17.43 12.54 -15.28
CA LEU A 141 17.98 11.57 -14.36
C LEU A 141 17.17 11.51 -13.05
N GLU A 142 16.86 10.29 -12.60
CA GLU A 142 16.38 9.87 -11.26
C GLU A 142 16.54 10.95 -10.17
N ILE A 143 15.46 11.70 -9.85
CA ILE A 143 14.88 11.93 -8.51
C ILE A 143 13.45 12.48 -8.74
N ASP A 144 12.46 11.62 -9.00
CA ASP A 144 11.09 12.00 -8.66
C ASP A 144 10.92 11.61 -7.18
N ASP A 145 11.04 12.60 -6.29
CA ASP A 145 10.78 12.44 -4.85
C ASP A 145 9.26 12.40 -4.57
N GLY A 146 8.44 12.46 -5.62
CA GLY A 146 6.99 12.36 -5.58
C GLY A 146 6.50 10.91 -5.48
N VAL A 147 5.33 10.75 -4.87
CA VAL A 147 4.65 9.45 -4.80
C VAL A 147 3.99 9.17 -6.16
N SER A 148 4.37 8.06 -6.79
CA SER A 148 3.80 7.68 -8.09
C SER A 148 2.37 7.12 -7.95
N PRO A 149 1.48 7.31 -8.95
CA PRO A 149 0.15 6.70 -8.93
C PRO A 149 0.18 5.18 -8.75
N LYS A 150 1.13 4.46 -9.37
CA LYS A 150 1.27 3.01 -9.17
C LYS A 150 1.62 2.65 -7.72
N GLU A 151 2.46 3.44 -7.04
CA GLU A 151 2.77 3.21 -5.61
C GLU A 151 1.52 3.36 -4.75
N VAL A 152 0.75 4.44 -4.94
CA VAL A 152 -0.54 4.64 -4.23
C VAL A 152 -1.48 3.47 -4.50
N GLY A 153 -1.61 3.07 -5.77
CA GLY A 153 -2.45 1.95 -6.16
C GLY A 153 -2.02 0.61 -5.55
N HIS A 154 -0.72 0.38 -5.38
CA HIS A 154 -0.19 -0.81 -4.73
C HIS A 154 -0.50 -0.83 -3.23
N ASN A 155 -0.35 0.30 -2.53
CA ASN A 155 -0.73 0.38 -1.10
C ASN A 155 -2.23 0.12 -0.90
N ILE A 156 -3.08 0.64 -1.78
CA ILE A 156 -4.52 0.34 -1.78
C ILE A 156 -4.77 -1.14 -2.11
N TYR A 157 -4.02 -1.75 -3.03
CA TYR A 157 -4.12 -3.19 -3.30
C TYR A 157 -3.77 -4.04 -2.07
N ILE A 158 -2.70 -3.69 -1.33
CA ILE A 158 -2.34 -4.40 -0.10
C ILE A 158 -3.44 -4.26 0.94
N LEU A 159 -4.05 -3.08 1.05
CA LEU A 159 -5.22 -2.86 1.90
C LEU A 159 -6.38 -3.78 1.48
N CYS A 160 -6.70 -3.87 0.19
CA CYS A 160 -7.70 -4.81 -0.33
C CYS A 160 -7.36 -6.25 0.06
N HIS A 161 -6.09 -6.65 -0.09
CA HIS A 161 -5.62 -8.00 0.19
C HIS A 161 -5.79 -8.38 1.66
N GLN A 162 -5.47 -7.46 2.58
CA GLN A 162 -5.67 -7.67 4.01
C GLN A 162 -7.17 -7.74 4.37
N LEU A 163 -7.98 -6.80 3.86
CA LEU A 163 -9.43 -6.80 4.09
C LEU A 163 -10.14 -8.02 3.49
N ALA A 164 -9.63 -8.59 2.39
CA ALA A 164 -10.18 -9.77 1.73
C ALA A 164 -10.16 -11.02 2.63
N GLN A 165 -9.31 -11.06 3.66
CA GLN A 165 -9.30 -12.14 4.65
C GLN A 165 -10.61 -12.19 5.46
N HIS A 166 -11.30 -11.04 5.59
CA HIS A 166 -12.54 -10.87 6.32
C HIS A 166 -13.77 -10.67 5.40
N ASN A 167 -13.57 -10.50 4.09
CA ASN A 167 -14.65 -10.29 3.13
C ASN A 167 -14.51 -11.17 1.87
N LYS A 168 -15.41 -12.15 1.75
CA LYS A 168 -15.42 -13.12 0.63
C LYS A 168 -15.73 -12.49 -0.73
N GLU A 169 -16.52 -11.41 -0.76
CA GLU A 169 -16.85 -10.70 -1.99
C GLU A 169 -15.61 -9.97 -2.52
N LEU A 170 -14.90 -9.24 -1.66
CA LEU A 170 -13.63 -8.61 -2.01
C LEU A 170 -12.59 -9.63 -2.44
N ALA A 171 -12.47 -10.75 -1.73
CA ALA A 171 -11.57 -11.85 -2.10
C ALA A 171 -11.89 -12.46 -3.48
N ALA A 172 -13.15 -12.42 -3.93
CA ALA A 172 -13.53 -12.84 -5.26
C ALA A 172 -13.16 -11.78 -6.31
N MET A 173 -13.30 -10.49 -6.00
CA MET A 173 -12.96 -9.38 -6.90
C MET A 173 -11.45 -9.26 -7.16
N LEU A 174 -10.60 -9.65 -6.21
CA LEU A 174 -9.14 -9.64 -6.38
C LEU A 174 -8.62 -10.78 -7.26
N LYS A 175 -9.45 -11.78 -7.59
CA LYS A 175 -9.04 -12.87 -8.47
C LYS A 175 -9.18 -12.42 -9.93
N PRO A 176 -8.14 -12.61 -10.75
CA PRO A 176 -8.22 -12.23 -12.16
C PRO A 176 -9.34 -13.01 -12.85
N ASN A 177 -10.17 -12.30 -13.61
CA ASN A 177 -11.24 -12.90 -14.38
C ASN A 177 -10.68 -13.59 -15.63
N LEU A 178 -10.64 -14.92 -15.60
CA LEU A 178 -10.11 -15.74 -16.70
C LEU A 178 -10.91 -15.61 -18.01
N ALA A 179 -12.14 -15.09 -17.96
CA ALA A 179 -12.98 -14.90 -19.15
C ALA A 179 -12.60 -13.66 -19.97
N ASP A 180 -11.91 -12.69 -19.37
CA ASP A 180 -11.50 -11.45 -20.03
C ASP A 180 -10.07 -11.04 -19.61
N PRO A 181 -9.05 -11.85 -19.95
CA PRO A 181 -7.68 -11.67 -19.47
C PRO A 181 -7.05 -10.32 -19.87
N GLU A 182 -7.54 -9.68 -20.93
CA GLU A 182 -7.01 -8.41 -21.44
C GLU A 182 -7.65 -7.18 -20.79
N SER A 183 -8.67 -7.35 -19.94
CA SER A 183 -9.29 -6.24 -19.21
C SER A 183 -8.27 -5.41 -18.42
N LYS A 184 -8.37 -4.08 -18.49
CA LYS A 184 -7.55 -3.13 -17.70
C LYS A 184 -7.47 -3.56 -16.22
N MET A 185 -8.59 -3.95 -15.63
CA MET A 185 -8.65 -4.42 -14.25
C MET A 185 -7.75 -5.65 -14.00
N ASN A 186 -7.77 -6.63 -14.91
CA ASN A 186 -6.94 -7.83 -14.78
C ASN A 186 -5.46 -7.53 -14.90
N GLN A 187 -5.07 -6.61 -15.80
CA GLN A 187 -3.67 -6.18 -15.95
C GLN A 187 -3.14 -5.57 -14.65
N ALA A 188 -3.89 -4.64 -14.06
CA ALA A 188 -3.52 -4.01 -12.79
C ALA A 188 -3.46 -5.02 -11.63
N LEU A 189 -4.49 -5.86 -11.47
CA LEU A 189 -4.51 -6.88 -10.41
C LEU A 189 -3.39 -7.90 -10.56
N GLN A 190 -3.07 -8.32 -11.79
CA GLN A 190 -1.97 -9.23 -12.06
C GLN A 190 -0.63 -8.60 -11.72
N TYR A 191 -0.43 -7.33 -12.09
CA TYR A 191 0.77 -6.57 -11.74
C TYR A 191 0.94 -6.48 -10.23
N TYR A 192 -0.07 -6.01 -9.49
CA TYR A 192 0.05 -5.89 -8.04
C TYR A 192 0.27 -7.25 -7.37
N ALA A 193 -0.42 -8.30 -7.83
CA ALA A 193 -0.23 -9.65 -7.31
C ALA A 193 1.20 -10.19 -7.53
N SER A 194 1.81 -9.94 -8.70
CA SER A 194 3.18 -10.41 -8.98
C SER A 194 4.25 -9.62 -8.23
N HIS A 195 3.95 -8.39 -7.82
CA HIS A 195 4.85 -7.52 -7.07
C HIS A 195 4.50 -7.44 -5.58
N THR A 196 3.63 -8.30 -5.08
CA THR A 196 3.31 -8.38 -3.65
C THR A 196 3.88 -9.67 -3.07
N ALA A 197 4.60 -9.55 -1.97
CA ALA A 197 5.10 -10.69 -1.21
C ALA A 197 4.51 -10.68 0.21
N GLN A 198 4.50 -11.87 0.81
CA GLN A 198 4.09 -12.08 2.19
C GLN A 198 5.20 -12.81 2.94
N ILE A 199 5.48 -12.36 4.16
CA ILE A 199 6.41 -13.00 5.09
C ILE A 199 5.73 -13.27 6.42
N GLU A 200 6.24 -14.28 7.12
CA GLU A 200 5.85 -14.62 8.49
C GLU A 200 7.00 -14.29 9.43
N ILE A 201 6.71 -13.52 10.48
CA ILE A 201 7.68 -13.09 11.49
C ILE A 201 7.25 -13.63 12.84
N VAL A 202 8.19 -14.26 13.55
CA VAL A 202 8.01 -14.63 14.95
C VAL A 202 8.54 -13.49 15.83
N ARG A 203 7.66 -12.85 16.61
CA ARG A 203 7.99 -11.75 17.52
C ARG A 203 8.60 -12.29 18.83
N HIS A 204 9.12 -11.40 19.67
CA HIS A 204 9.80 -11.75 20.92
C HIS A 204 8.89 -12.49 21.92
N ASP A 205 7.58 -12.26 21.84
CA ASP A 205 6.54 -12.89 22.65
C ASP A 205 6.08 -14.24 22.07
N ARG A 206 6.74 -14.72 20.99
CA ARG A 206 6.46 -15.94 20.25
C ARG A 206 5.14 -15.92 19.49
N THR A 207 4.54 -14.75 19.30
CA THR A 207 3.44 -14.60 18.35
C THR A 207 3.98 -14.63 16.93
N MET A 208 3.19 -15.18 16.01
CA MET A 208 3.47 -15.17 14.58
C MET A 208 2.62 -14.07 13.95
N GLU A 209 3.27 -13.26 13.13
CA GLU A 209 2.65 -12.17 12.39
C GLU A 209 2.88 -12.36 10.90
N GLN A 210 1.90 -11.98 10.08
CA GLN A 210 2.03 -11.95 8.63
C GLN A 210 2.15 -10.51 8.16
N ILE A 211 3.19 -10.21 7.39
CA ILE A 211 3.41 -8.89 6.78
C ILE A 211 3.33 -9.04 5.28
N VAL A 212 2.54 -8.18 4.65
CA VAL A 212 2.39 -8.08 3.19
C VAL A 212 3.04 -6.78 2.75
N PHE A 213 3.90 -6.83 1.74
CA PHE A 213 4.67 -5.68 1.29
C PHE A 213 4.91 -5.71 -0.22
N PRO A 214 5.12 -4.54 -0.86
CA PRO A 214 5.53 -4.48 -2.25
C PRO A 214 6.98 -4.94 -2.41
N VAL A 215 7.24 -5.84 -3.35
CA VAL A 215 8.60 -6.33 -3.64
C VAL A 215 9.40 -5.20 -4.28
N PRO A 216 10.55 -4.80 -3.71
CA PRO A 216 11.39 -3.78 -4.30
C PRO A 216 11.84 -4.17 -5.71
N GLN A 217 11.73 -3.26 -6.68
CA GLN A 217 12.08 -3.51 -8.09
C GLN A 217 13.52 -4.03 -8.27
N ILE A 218 14.44 -3.62 -7.40
CA ILE A 218 15.84 -4.11 -7.41
C ILE A 218 15.93 -5.64 -7.30
N CYS A 219 14.96 -6.30 -6.68
CA CYS A 219 14.93 -7.75 -6.53
C CYS A 219 14.66 -8.51 -7.85
N GLU A 220 14.16 -7.84 -8.89
CA GLU A 220 13.98 -8.43 -10.24
C GLU A 220 15.31 -8.77 -10.91
N PHE A 221 16.38 -8.05 -10.54
CA PHE A 221 17.70 -8.20 -11.11
C PHE A 221 18.49 -9.39 -10.52
N LEU A 222 17.90 -10.12 -9.57
CA LEU A 222 18.52 -11.33 -9.04
C LEU A 222 18.44 -12.47 -10.05
N THR A 223 19.61 -12.99 -10.46
CA THR A 223 19.66 -14.03 -11.48
C THR A 223 19.08 -15.36 -11.00
N ARG A 224 18.55 -16.14 -11.95
CA ARG A 224 18.06 -17.49 -11.67
C ARG A 224 19.17 -18.42 -11.20
N GLU A 225 20.40 -18.21 -11.69
CA GLU A 225 21.58 -18.98 -11.29
C GLU A 225 21.87 -18.78 -9.80
N SER A 226 21.97 -17.54 -9.32
CA SER A 226 22.20 -17.24 -7.89
C SER A 226 21.08 -17.80 -7.01
N LYS A 227 19.82 -17.73 -7.44
CA LYS A 227 18.70 -18.37 -6.73
C LYS A 227 18.89 -19.88 -6.56
N MET A 228 19.29 -20.57 -7.64
CA MET A 228 19.54 -22.01 -7.59
C MET A 228 20.78 -22.33 -6.75
N GLU A 229 21.82 -21.51 -6.84
CA GLU A 229 23.04 -21.67 -6.07
C GLU A 229 22.76 -21.62 -4.56
N VAL A 230 22.06 -20.59 -4.10
CA VAL A 230 21.65 -20.47 -2.69
C VAL A 230 20.80 -21.66 -2.26
N TYR A 231 19.81 -22.04 -3.08
CA TYR A 231 18.92 -23.16 -2.76
C TYR A 231 19.68 -24.48 -2.50
N TYR A 232 20.64 -24.81 -3.37
CA TYR A 232 21.38 -26.07 -3.28
C TYR A 232 22.58 -26.01 -2.35
N LYS A 233 23.33 -24.90 -2.35
CA LYS A 233 24.61 -24.77 -1.63
C LYS A 233 24.49 -24.13 -0.24
N ALA A 234 23.30 -23.71 0.20
CA ALA A 234 23.15 -23.21 1.56
C ALA A 234 23.42 -24.33 2.58
N GLU A 235 24.36 -24.07 3.48
CA GLU A 235 24.82 -24.99 4.52
C GLU A 235 23.81 -25.07 5.67
N ARG A 236 23.81 -26.20 6.37
CA ARG A 236 22.98 -26.40 7.56
C ARG A 236 23.83 -26.18 8.81
N ASP A 237 23.30 -25.44 9.76
CA ASP A 237 23.88 -25.28 11.08
C ASP A 237 23.77 -26.55 11.94
N GLU A 238 24.25 -26.48 13.19
CA GLU A 238 24.19 -27.59 14.16
C GLU A 238 22.76 -28.04 14.49
N GLN A 239 21.76 -27.18 14.27
CA GLN A 239 20.34 -27.47 14.48
C GLN A 239 19.65 -27.95 13.19
N GLY A 240 20.39 -28.06 12.08
CA GLY A 240 19.88 -28.50 10.79
C GLY A 240 19.19 -27.42 9.97
N SER A 241 19.27 -26.15 10.39
CA SER A 241 18.67 -25.00 9.72
C SER A 241 19.61 -24.37 8.70
N LYS A 242 19.07 -23.93 7.56
CA LYS A 242 19.82 -23.20 6.52
C LYS A 242 19.81 -21.68 6.72
N VAL A 243 19.14 -21.20 7.78
CA VAL A 243 18.81 -19.79 7.94
C VAL A 243 20.06 -18.93 8.13
N SER A 244 21.01 -19.34 8.98
CA SER A 244 22.22 -18.53 9.25
C SER A 244 23.02 -18.23 7.98
N ASP A 245 23.42 -19.28 7.26
CA ASP A 245 24.20 -19.15 6.01
C ASP A 245 23.40 -18.46 4.89
N PHE A 246 22.07 -18.63 4.84
CA PHE A 246 21.23 -17.83 3.94
C PHE A 246 21.32 -16.32 4.23
N PHE A 247 21.22 -15.93 5.50
CA PHE A 247 21.29 -14.52 5.91
C PHE A 247 22.65 -13.89 5.64
N GLU A 248 23.74 -14.65 5.83
CA GLU A 248 25.11 -14.19 5.58
C GLU A 248 25.37 -13.88 4.09
N ARG A 249 24.60 -14.49 3.17
CA ARG A 249 24.73 -14.28 1.72
C ARG A 249 23.90 -13.11 1.19
N THR A 250 23.05 -12.49 2.02
CA THR A 250 22.09 -11.47 1.55
C THR A 250 22.77 -10.23 0.97
N ASP A 251 23.87 -9.79 1.57
CA ASP A 251 24.64 -8.63 1.10
C ASP A 251 25.25 -8.87 -0.29
N ASP A 252 25.82 -10.05 -0.53
CA ASP A 252 26.38 -10.42 -1.84
C ASP A 252 25.30 -10.48 -2.93
N LEU A 253 24.15 -11.08 -2.62
CA LEU A 253 23.00 -11.13 -3.54
C LEU A 253 22.48 -9.73 -3.84
N PHE A 254 22.44 -8.84 -2.84
CA PHE A 254 22.00 -7.46 -3.03
C PHE A 254 23.01 -6.67 -3.88
N ASN A 255 24.30 -6.89 -3.69
CA ASN A 255 25.35 -6.29 -4.52
C ASN A 255 25.28 -6.80 -5.96
N GLU A 256 25.00 -8.09 -6.19
CA GLU A 256 24.71 -8.64 -7.51
C GLU A 256 23.54 -7.91 -8.16
N MET A 257 22.40 -7.76 -7.47
CA MET A 257 21.22 -7.05 -8.00
C MET A 257 21.57 -5.62 -8.42
N LYS A 258 22.30 -4.88 -7.57
CA LYS A 258 22.79 -3.51 -7.88
C LYS A 258 23.68 -3.48 -9.11
N TRP A 259 24.56 -4.47 -9.24
CA TRP A 259 25.44 -4.57 -10.40
C TRP A 259 24.67 -4.89 -11.68
N GLN A 260 23.74 -5.85 -11.62
CA GLN A 260 22.88 -6.23 -12.74
C GLN A 260 21.99 -5.07 -13.21
N LYS A 261 21.46 -4.25 -12.28
CA LYS A 261 20.73 -3.02 -12.65
C LYS A 261 21.60 -2.07 -13.47
N LYS A 262 22.88 -1.91 -13.13
CA LYS A 262 23.82 -1.00 -13.85
C LYS A 262 24.27 -1.50 -15.23
N LEU A 263 24.11 -2.79 -15.51
CA LEU A 263 24.51 -3.38 -16.81
C LEU A 263 23.44 -3.22 -17.89
N ARG A 264 22.22 -2.88 -17.50
CA ARG A 264 21.12 -2.55 -18.41
C ARG A 264 21.03 -1.05 -18.59
#